data_AF-A0A516RA26-F1
#
_entry.id   AF-A0A516RA26-F1
#
_cell.length_a   1.000
_cell.length_b   1.000
_cell.length_c   1.000
_cell.angle_alpha   90.00
_cell.angle_beta   90.00
_cell.angle_gamma   90.00
#
_symmetry.space_group_name_H-M   'P 1'
#
loop_
_entity.id
_entity.type
_entity.pdbx_description
1 polymer ?
#
loop_
_entity_poly.entity_id
_entity_poly.type
_entity_poly.pdbx_seq_one_letter_code
_entity_poly.pdbx_strand_id
1 'polypeptide(L)'
;MAELAAERYSQVQSVSRGVVAAIQALWRDVPADRILSAMQGDTGRQILAAVMAGQLTAAEGAQVFVGASMAAQGAVAAPLGGLDSAALVGIASDGRPLASLLQLPAITTARSLAAGESAELAAVRGLTQMAMMAATQIADTSRAATSVAMAAHPRCISYVRVVRLPACARCIILSGRQYSYSTGFKRHPRCDCGMQPMTDEEWRAGDSPEDLFRKMSPEEQRKRLGPAGVKALEAGADLGQVINARRGMATAATGRGPMKVTTEGTTKRGIAAKAMGTEFEKVPGKRYERATTARLMPETIFKLAGDNREHQIAMLKRYGYIV
;
A
#
# COMPACT_ATOMS: atom_id res chain seq x y z
N MET A 1 10.50 -20.05 -3.90
CA MET A 1 10.25 -18.99 -2.90
C MET A 1 9.36 -17.88 -3.42
N ALA A 2 9.81 -16.98 -4.31
CA ALA A 2 8.96 -15.90 -4.83
C ALA A 2 7.71 -16.38 -5.60
N GLU A 3 7.75 -17.60 -6.13
CA GLU A 3 6.65 -18.28 -6.82
C GLU A 3 5.47 -18.65 -5.91
N LEU A 4 5.72 -19.08 -4.66
CA LEU A 4 4.63 -19.43 -3.73
C LEU A 4 3.82 -18.19 -3.34
N ALA A 5 4.51 -17.08 -3.04
CA ALA A 5 3.84 -15.81 -2.80
C ALA A 5 3.06 -15.31 -4.02
N ALA A 6 3.60 -15.55 -5.21
CA ALA A 6 2.98 -15.23 -6.49
C ALA A 6 1.68 -16.00 -6.72
N GLU A 7 1.69 -17.32 -6.51
CA GLU A 7 0.53 -18.19 -6.58
C GLU A 7 -0.53 -17.80 -5.55
N ARG A 8 -0.11 -17.58 -4.30
CA ARG A 8 -0.98 -17.15 -3.22
C ARG A 8 -1.69 -15.83 -3.55
N TYR A 9 -0.97 -14.87 -4.11
CA TYR A 9 -1.56 -13.63 -4.60
C TYR A 9 -2.61 -13.90 -5.69
N SER A 10 -2.27 -14.70 -6.70
CA SER A 10 -3.18 -15.03 -7.81
C SER A 10 -4.46 -15.72 -7.34
N GLN A 11 -4.37 -16.63 -6.35
CA GLN A 11 -5.51 -17.29 -5.73
C GLN A 11 -6.45 -16.27 -5.06
N VAL A 12 -5.91 -15.40 -4.20
CA VAL A 12 -6.69 -14.38 -3.48
C VAL A 12 -7.32 -13.36 -4.44
N GLN A 13 -6.62 -13.00 -5.52
CA GLN A 13 -7.18 -12.12 -6.55
C GLN A 13 -8.29 -12.80 -7.34
N SER A 14 -8.18 -14.11 -7.60
CA SER A 14 -9.25 -14.86 -8.26
C SER A 14 -10.53 -14.85 -7.42
N VAL A 15 -10.41 -15.14 -6.12
CA VAL A 15 -11.52 -15.04 -5.15
C VAL A 15 -12.12 -13.63 -5.13
N SER A 16 -11.27 -12.62 -5.04
CA SER A 16 -11.71 -11.21 -5.00
C SER A 16 -12.47 -10.81 -6.26
N ARG A 17 -11.99 -11.22 -7.45
CA ARG A 17 -12.68 -10.95 -8.72
C ARG A 17 -14.03 -11.64 -8.80
N GLY A 18 -14.12 -12.91 -8.37
CA GLY A 18 -15.38 -13.65 -8.33
C GLY A 18 -16.42 -12.97 -7.44
N VAL A 19 -16.03 -12.59 -6.22
CA VAL A 19 -16.91 -11.89 -5.28
C VAL A 19 -17.33 -10.52 -5.82
N VAL A 20 -16.40 -9.74 -6.38
CA VAL A 20 -16.73 -8.44 -6.98
C VAL A 20 -17.70 -8.60 -8.15
N ALA A 21 -17.55 -9.63 -8.99
CA ALA A 21 -18.49 -9.89 -10.09
C ALA A 21 -19.90 -10.21 -9.57
N ALA A 22 -20.01 -11.03 -8.51
CA ALA A 22 -21.29 -11.33 -7.87
C ALA A 22 -21.95 -10.07 -7.28
N ILE A 23 -21.17 -9.23 -6.59
CA ILE A 23 -21.64 -7.95 -6.05
C ILE A 23 -22.11 -7.03 -7.17
N GLN A 24 -21.38 -6.96 -8.28
CA GLN A 24 -21.76 -6.12 -9.43
C GLN A 24 -23.10 -6.55 -10.02
N ALA A 25 -23.38 -7.85 -10.12
CA ALA A 25 -24.68 -8.34 -10.58
C ALA A 25 -25.80 -7.88 -9.63
N LEU A 26 -25.66 -8.17 -8.33
CA LEU A 26 -26.63 -7.79 -7.30
C LEU A 26 -26.88 -6.27 -7.21
N TRP A 27 -25.84 -5.47 -7.43
CA TRP A 27 -25.93 -4.01 -7.34
C TRP A 27 -26.60 -3.37 -8.56
N ARG A 28 -26.37 -3.91 -9.76
CA ARG A 28 -26.96 -3.37 -11.00
C ARG A 28 -28.48 -3.57 -11.06
N ASP A 29 -28.97 -4.62 -10.43
CA ASP A 29 -30.41 -4.93 -10.41
C ASP A 29 -31.21 -4.02 -9.46
N VAL A 30 -30.53 -3.13 -8.72
CA VAL A 30 -31.16 -2.23 -7.75
C VAL A 30 -31.16 -0.79 -8.27
N PRO A 31 -32.34 -0.14 -8.38
CA PRO A 31 -32.43 1.28 -8.67
C PRO A 31 -31.68 2.12 -7.64
N ALA A 32 -30.97 3.16 -8.10
CA ALA A 32 -30.09 3.97 -7.25
C ALA A 32 -30.83 4.63 -6.07
N ASP A 33 -32.08 5.05 -6.28
CA ASP A 33 -32.95 5.66 -5.26
C ASP A 33 -33.46 4.66 -4.22
N ARG A 34 -33.40 3.35 -4.51
CA ARG A 34 -33.81 2.26 -3.62
C ARG A 34 -32.65 1.53 -2.94
N ILE A 35 -31.41 1.91 -3.26
CA ILE A 35 -30.21 1.18 -2.82
C ILE A 35 -30.09 1.05 -1.28
N LEU A 36 -30.49 2.08 -0.53
CA LEU A 36 -30.46 2.05 0.93
C LEU A 36 -31.42 0.98 1.48
N SER A 37 -32.63 0.89 0.94
CA SER A 37 -33.61 -0.11 1.37
C SER A 37 -33.19 -1.52 0.95
N ALA A 38 -32.69 -1.69 -0.28
CA ALA A 38 -32.20 -2.97 -0.78
C ALA A 38 -31.02 -3.51 0.06
N MET A 39 -30.11 -2.63 0.50
CA MET A 39 -28.98 -3.01 1.36
C MET A 39 -29.40 -3.39 2.79
N GLN A 40 -30.60 -3.06 3.24
CA GLN A 40 -31.17 -3.56 4.50
C GLN A 40 -31.96 -4.88 4.31
N GLY A 41 -32.27 -5.22 3.06
CA GLY A 41 -33.02 -6.42 2.69
C GLY A 41 -32.12 -7.57 2.20
N ASP A 42 -32.67 -8.36 1.27
CA ASP A 42 -32.01 -9.54 0.72
C ASP A 42 -30.73 -9.22 -0.05
N THR A 43 -30.69 -8.13 -0.81
CA THR A 43 -29.48 -7.73 -1.56
C THR A 43 -28.31 -7.51 -0.62
N GLY A 44 -28.51 -6.78 0.49
CA GLY A 44 -27.47 -6.56 1.49
C GLY A 44 -26.99 -7.86 2.15
N ARG A 45 -27.91 -8.77 2.47
CA ARG A 45 -27.57 -10.11 3.01
C ARG A 45 -26.75 -10.93 2.02
N GLN A 46 -27.14 -10.95 0.75
CA GLN A 46 -26.42 -11.69 -0.30
C GLN A 46 -25.02 -11.12 -0.55
N ILE A 47 -24.88 -9.79 -0.59
CA ILE A 47 -23.56 -9.14 -0.71
C ILE A 47 -22.68 -9.49 0.50
N LEU A 48 -23.22 -9.39 1.72
CA LEU A 48 -22.49 -9.74 2.93
C LEU A 48 -22.03 -11.20 2.90
N ALA A 49 -22.93 -12.13 2.56
CA ALA A 49 -22.61 -13.55 2.45
C ALA A 49 -21.52 -13.83 1.40
N ALA A 50 -21.56 -13.16 0.25
CA ALA A 50 -20.55 -13.29 -0.79
C ALA A 50 -19.16 -12.82 -0.30
N VAL A 51 -19.09 -11.69 0.41
CA VAL A 51 -17.81 -11.20 0.97
C VAL A 51 -17.31 -12.12 2.08
N MET A 52 -18.19 -12.61 2.95
CA MET A 52 -17.83 -13.57 4.01
C MET A 52 -17.31 -14.89 3.46
N ALA A 53 -17.93 -15.42 2.39
CA ALA A 53 -17.43 -16.58 1.68
C ALA A 53 -16.04 -16.33 1.09
N GLY A 54 -15.84 -15.15 0.48
CA GLY A 54 -14.52 -14.73 -0.01
C GLY A 54 -13.47 -14.62 1.10
N GLN A 55 -13.84 -14.11 2.28
CA GLN A 55 -12.97 -14.07 3.45
C GLN A 55 -12.57 -15.47 3.91
N LEU A 56 -13.54 -16.39 4.00
CA LEU A 56 -13.30 -17.77 4.40
C LEU A 56 -12.31 -18.47 3.46
N THR A 57 -12.60 -18.47 2.15
CA THR A 57 -11.72 -19.08 1.14
C THR A 57 -10.33 -18.44 1.14
N ALA A 58 -10.26 -17.11 1.34
CA ALA A 58 -8.98 -16.43 1.47
C ALA A 58 -8.22 -16.80 2.75
N ALA A 59 -8.89 -17.14 3.85
CA ALA A 59 -8.24 -17.57 5.09
C ALA A 59 -7.72 -19.02 5.02
N GLU A 60 -8.52 -19.96 4.49
CA GLU A 60 -8.25 -21.41 4.52
C GLU A 60 -6.89 -21.80 3.92
N GLY A 61 -6.47 -21.16 2.83
CA GLY A 61 -5.19 -21.48 2.18
C GLY A 61 -3.94 -20.94 2.89
N ALA A 62 -4.07 -20.19 3.99
CA ALA A 62 -2.93 -19.51 4.61
C ALA A 62 -1.94 -20.47 5.29
N GLN A 63 -2.44 -21.45 6.04
CA GLN A 63 -1.57 -22.37 6.79
C GLN A 63 -0.79 -23.31 5.86
N VAL A 64 -1.43 -23.78 4.79
CA VAL A 64 -0.76 -24.55 3.72
C VAL A 64 0.31 -23.71 3.04
N PHE A 65 0.00 -22.45 2.70
CA PHE A 65 0.97 -21.54 2.09
C PHE A 65 2.19 -21.28 2.98
N VAL A 66 2.00 -21.06 4.29
CA VAL A 66 3.10 -20.90 5.24
C VAL A 66 3.91 -22.19 5.34
N GLY A 67 3.26 -23.35 5.54
CA GLY A 67 3.96 -24.63 5.60
C GLY A 67 4.79 -24.93 4.35
N ALA A 68 4.23 -24.71 3.15
CA ALA A 68 4.94 -24.86 1.88
C ALA A 68 6.12 -23.87 1.76
N SER A 69 5.93 -22.62 2.19
CA SER A 69 6.99 -21.61 2.20
C SER A 69 8.15 -22.01 3.12
N MET A 70 7.85 -22.58 4.30
CA MET A 70 8.87 -23.04 5.24
C MET A 70 9.55 -24.32 4.74
N ALA A 71 8.81 -25.25 4.15
CA ALA A 71 9.37 -26.46 3.54
C ALA A 71 10.33 -26.14 2.39
N ALA A 72 10.00 -25.15 1.55
CA ALA A 72 10.86 -24.67 0.47
C ALA A 72 12.19 -24.03 0.96
N GLN A 73 12.28 -23.69 2.26
CA GLN A 73 13.50 -23.21 2.93
C GLN A 73 14.17 -24.33 3.77
N GLY A 74 13.79 -25.60 3.58
CA GLY A 74 14.29 -26.72 4.39
C GLY A 74 13.85 -26.66 5.87
N ALA A 75 12.93 -25.77 6.23
CA ALA A 75 12.46 -25.54 7.59
C ALA A 75 11.13 -26.26 7.88
N VAL A 76 11.05 -27.53 7.48
CA VAL A 76 9.88 -28.38 7.71
C VAL A 76 9.66 -28.57 9.21
N ALA A 77 8.48 -28.16 9.70
CA ALA A 77 8.04 -28.40 11.06
C ALA A 77 6.51 -28.46 11.11
N ALA A 78 5.96 -29.21 12.07
CA ALA A 78 4.53 -29.16 12.35
C ALA A 78 4.17 -27.79 12.96
N PRO A 79 3.05 -27.17 12.56
CA PRO A 79 2.55 -25.96 13.22
C PRO A 79 2.13 -26.29 14.65
N LEU A 80 2.34 -25.35 15.57
CA LEU A 80 1.98 -25.46 16.98
C LEU A 80 0.47 -25.43 17.23
N GLY A 81 -0.32 -25.01 16.23
CA GLY A 81 -1.77 -24.97 16.29
C GLY A 81 -2.41 -24.85 14.90
N GLY A 82 -3.70 -25.17 14.81
CA GLY A 82 -4.51 -24.97 13.61
C GLY A 82 -5.05 -23.54 13.52
N LEU A 83 -5.06 -22.98 12.32
CA LEU A 83 -5.76 -21.74 12.03
C LEU A 83 -7.28 -21.99 12.00
N ASP A 84 -8.00 -21.40 12.94
CA ASP A 84 -9.46 -21.25 12.81
C ASP A 84 -9.77 -20.15 11.79
N SER A 85 -10.03 -20.56 10.55
CA SER A 85 -10.31 -19.64 9.45
C SER A 85 -11.66 -18.93 9.62
N ALA A 86 -12.63 -19.56 10.29
CA ALA A 86 -13.96 -19.00 10.50
C ALA A 86 -13.92 -17.81 11.48
N ALA A 87 -13.00 -17.81 12.44
CA ALA A 87 -12.79 -16.70 13.36
C ALA A 87 -12.38 -15.37 12.68
N LEU A 88 -11.93 -15.40 11.41
CA LEU A 88 -11.53 -14.22 10.64
C LEU A 88 -12.63 -13.71 9.69
N VAL A 89 -13.80 -14.34 9.69
CA VAL A 89 -14.92 -14.03 8.78
C VAL A 89 -15.91 -13.08 9.44
N GLY A 90 -16.48 -12.16 8.65
CA GLY A 90 -17.51 -11.23 9.13
C GLY A 90 -16.97 -10.03 9.91
N ILE A 91 -15.64 -9.89 10.02
CA ILE A 91 -14.96 -8.77 10.65
C ILE A 91 -14.19 -7.98 9.58
N ALA A 92 -14.32 -6.65 9.64
CA ALA A 92 -13.54 -5.76 8.79
C ALA A 92 -12.14 -5.52 9.39
N SER A 93 -11.19 -5.09 8.55
CA SER A 93 -9.79 -4.88 8.89
C SER A 93 -9.54 -3.80 9.97
N ASP A 94 -10.56 -2.97 10.24
CA ASP A 94 -10.57 -1.96 11.31
C ASP A 94 -11.24 -2.47 12.62
N GLY A 95 -11.61 -3.76 12.67
CA GLY A 95 -12.13 -4.44 13.86
C GLY A 95 -13.64 -4.40 14.04
N ARG A 96 -14.38 -3.67 13.20
CA ARG A 96 -15.86 -3.60 13.29
C ARG A 96 -16.53 -4.76 12.54
N PRO A 97 -17.84 -5.01 12.77
CA PRO A 97 -18.61 -5.95 11.97
C PRO A 97 -18.59 -5.57 10.48
N LEU A 98 -18.28 -6.54 9.61
CA LEU A 98 -18.18 -6.34 8.17
C LEU A 98 -19.44 -5.71 7.57
N ALA A 99 -20.61 -6.13 8.05
CA ALA A 99 -21.90 -5.59 7.61
C ALA A 99 -21.95 -4.05 7.70
N SER A 100 -21.41 -3.47 8.78
CA SER A 100 -21.40 -2.01 8.96
C SER A 100 -20.51 -1.27 7.96
N LEU A 101 -19.40 -1.88 7.52
CA LEU A 101 -18.54 -1.34 6.47
C LEU A 101 -19.25 -1.38 5.11
N LEU A 102 -19.91 -2.50 4.79
CA LEU A 102 -20.56 -2.71 3.50
C LEU A 102 -21.83 -1.88 3.30
N GLN A 103 -22.34 -1.18 4.33
CA GLN A 103 -23.42 -0.20 4.18
C GLN A 103 -22.94 1.14 3.60
N LEU A 104 -21.67 1.50 3.76
CA LEU A 104 -21.14 2.81 3.32
C LEU A 104 -21.33 3.10 1.82
N PRO A 105 -21.15 2.13 0.90
CA PRO A 105 -21.44 2.33 -0.52
C PRO A 105 -22.85 2.81 -0.84
N ALA A 106 -23.87 2.32 -0.15
CA ALA A 106 -25.25 2.76 -0.38
C ALA A 106 -25.48 4.18 0.13
N ILE A 107 -24.84 4.55 1.24
CA ILE A 107 -24.82 5.93 1.74
C ILE A 107 -24.13 6.86 0.73
N THR A 108 -23.02 6.42 0.12
CA THR A 108 -22.34 7.18 -0.94
C THR A 108 -23.23 7.39 -2.15
N THR A 109 -23.95 6.36 -2.62
CA THR A 109 -24.93 6.51 -3.71
C THR A 109 -26.04 7.48 -3.35
N ALA A 110 -26.67 7.33 -2.18
CA ALA A 110 -27.75 8.21 -1.73
C ALA A 110 -27.29 9.68 -1.59
N ARG A 111 -26.08 9.91 -1.08
CA ARG A 111 -25.49 11.26 -1.00
C ARG A 111 -25.20 11.85 -2.37
N SER A 112 -24.78 11.02 -3.33
CA SER A 112 -24.51 11.48 -4.71
C SER A 112 -25.82 11.91 -5.39
N LEU A 113 -26.90 11.13 -5.20
CA LEU A 113 -28.25 11.51 -5.65
C LEU A 113 -28.72 12.81 -5.00
N ALA A 114 -28.56 12.95 -3.68
CA ALA A 114 -28.93 14.16 -2.96
C ALA A 114 -28.13 15.40 -3.40
N ALA A 115 -26.93 15.21 -3.96
CA ALA A 115 -26.11 16.25 -4.54
C ALA A 115 -26.50 16.60 -6.00
N GLY A 116 -27.53 15.97 -6.56
CA GLY A 116 -28.02 16.23 -7.92
C GLY A 116 -27.28 15.46 -9.03
N GLU A 117 -26.46 14.46 -8.68
CA GLU A 117 -25.87 13.58 -9.71
C GLU A 117 -26.93 12.66 -10.34
N SER A 118 -26.71 12.23 -11.59
CA SER A 118 -27.60 11.27 -12.24
C SER A 118 -27.62 9.92 -11.50
N ALA A 119 -28.71 9.18 -11.64
CA ALA A 119 -28.88 7.89 -10.98
C ALA A 119 -27.77 6.90 -11.37
N GLU A 120 -27.36 6.91 -12.63
CA GLU A 120 -26.30 6.05 -13.17
C GLU A 120 -24.96 6.39 -12.53
N LEU A 121 -24.60 7.67 -12.47
CA LEU A 121 -23.33 8.10 -11.88
C LEU A 121 -23.27 7.79 -10.38
N ALA A 122 -24.36 8.07 -9.65
CA ALA A 122 -24.48 7.78 -8.23
C ALA A 122 -24.37 6.27 -7.94
N ALA A 123 -24.99 5.43 -8.76
CA ALA A 123 -24.90 3.98 -8.65
C ALA A 123 -23.47 3.48 -8.89
N VAL A 124 -22.80 4.00 -9.93
CA VAL A 124 -21.41 3.64 -10.28
C VAL A 124 -20.43 4.06 -9.18
N ARG A 125 -20.63 5.23 -8.55
CA ARG A 125 -19.80 5.67 -7.40
C ARG A 125 -19.90 4.70 -6.23
N GLY A 126 -21.12 4.33 -5.83
CA GLY A 126 -21.35 3.35 -4.78
C GLY A 126 -20.73 2.01 -5.13
N LEU A 127 -20.99 1.48 -6.33
CA LEU A 127 -20.44 0.21 -6.77
C LEU A 127 -18.90 0.19 -6.78
N THR A 128 -18.27 1.27 -7.25
CA THR A 128 -16.81 1.41 -7.26
C THR A 128 -16.24 1.39 -5.84
N GLN A 129 -16.93 2.02 -4.89
CA GLN A 129 -16.56 1.98 -3.48
C GLN A 129 -16.76 0.57 -2.89
N MET A 130 -17.90 -0.08 -3.17
CA MET A 130 -18.22 -1.44 -2.71
C MET A 130 -17.18 -2.45 -3.20
N ALA A 131 -16.89 -2.45 -4.50
CA ALA A 131 -15.90 -3.34 -5.10
C ALA A 131 -14.50 -3.15 -4.49
N MET A 132 -14.11 -1.90 -4.25
CA MET A 132 -12.85 -1.57 -3.58
C MET A 132 -12.84 -2.12 -2.14
N MET A 133 -13.90 -1.88 -1.36
CA MET A 133 -14.00 -2.34 0.03
C MET A 133 -13.98 -3.86 0.10
N ALA A 134 -14.80 -4.57 -0.67
CA ALA A 134 -14.88 -6.03 -0.68
C ALA A 134 -13.53 -6.68 -1.01
N ALA A 135 -12.90 -6.29 -2.13
CA ALA A 135 -11.59 -6.82 -2.52
C ALA A 135 -10.50 -6.51 -1.46
N THR A 136 -10.57 -5.32 -0.86
CA THR A 136 -9.67 -4.89 0.21
C THR A 136 -9.80 -5.79 1.44
N GLN A 137 -11.03 -6.09 1.88
CA GLN A 137 -11.30 -6.93 3.05
C GLN A 137 -10.89 -8.39 2.83
N ILE A 138 -11.17 -8.96 1.66
CA ILE A 138 -10.75 -10.33 1.30
C ILE A 138 -9.22 -10.43 1.34
N ALA A 139 -8.52 -9.47 0.73
CA ALA A 139 -7.06 -9.44 0.75
C ALA A 139 -6.48 -9.25 2.17
N ASP A 140 -7.16 -8.53 3.06
CA ASP A 140 -6.73 -8.44 4.46
C ASP A 140 -6.95 -9.70 5.24
N THR A 141 -8.08 -10.36 5.06
CA THR A 141 -8.33 -11.64 5.72
C THR A 141 -7.23 -12.64 5.34
N SER A 142 -6.83 -12.72 4.07
CA SER A 142 -5.66 -13.52 3.67
C SER A 142 -4.39 -13.12 4.40
N ARG A 143 -4.11 -11.82 4.55
CA ARG A 143 -2.91 -11.34 5.25
C ARG A 143 -2.96 -11.64 6.75
N ALA A 144 -4.09 -11.42 7.40
CA ALA A 144 -4.30 -11.74 8.81
C ALA A 144 -4.13 -13.24 9.06
N ALA A 145 -4.77 -14.08 8.23
CA ALA A 145 -4.63 -15.53 8.26
C ALA A 145 -3.17 -15.98 8.08
N THR A 146 -2.44 -15.35 7.14
CA THR A 146 -1.01 -15.63 6.94
C THR A 146 -0.19 -15.23 8.17
N SER A 147 -0.46 -14.09 8.79
CA SER A 147 0.23 -13.67 10.02
C SER A 147 -0.02 -14.64 11.18
N VAL A 148 -1.26 -15.11 11.36
CA VAL A 148 -1.59 -16.12 12.38
C VAL A 148 -0.87 -17.44 12.09
N ALA A 149 -0.90 -17.90 10.85
CA ALA A 149 -0.22 -19.12 10.43
C ALA A 149 1.31 -19.04 10.60
N MET A 150 1.92 -17.88 10.32
CA MET A 150 3.34 -17.63 10.59
C MET A 150 3.64 -17.70 12.09
N ALA A 151 2.81 -17.06 12.93
CA ALA A 151 2.97 -17.11 14.38
C ALA A 151 2.81 -18.54 14.95
N ALA A 152 1.98 -19.37 14.32
CA ALA A 152 1.81 -20.77 14.70
C ALA A 152 2.95 -21.68 14.21
N HIS A 153 3.77 -21.25 13.25
CA HIS A 153 4.84 -22.08 12.69
C HIS A 153 6.17 -21.83 13.43
N PRO A 154 6.74 -22.83 14.13
CA PRO A 154 7.84 -22.60 15.08
C PRO A 154 9.14 -22.12 14.45
N ARG A 155 9.34 -22.38 13.14
CA ARG A 155 10.53 -21.93 12.39
C ARG A 155 10.34 -20.65 11.60
N CYS A 156 9.14 -20.07 11.57
CA CYS A 156 8.85 -18.85 10.84
C CYS A 156 9.10 -17.63 11.74
N ILE A 157 10.22 -16.94 11.55
CA ILE A 157 10.59 -15.80 12.40
C ILE A 157 10.41 -14.44 11.72
N SER A 158 10.22 -14.45 10.40
CA SER A 158 10.12 -13.22 9.63
C SER A 158 9.25 -13.39 8.39
N TYR A 159 8.95 -12.28 7.73
CA TYR A 159 8.43 -12.28 6.38
C TYR A 159 9.11 -11.21 5.55
N VAL A 160 9.16 -11.45 4.25
CA VAL A 160 9.54 -10.45 3.26
C VAL A 160 8.30 -9.88 2.62
N ARG A 161 8.24 -8.56 2.47
CA ARG A 161 7.19 -7.91 1.71
C ARG A 161 7.43 -8.10 0.21
N VAL A 162 6.52 -8.81 -0.42
CA VAL A 162 6.49 -9.08 -1.87
C VAL A 162 5.45 -8.18 -2.52
N VAL A 163 5.85 -7.51 -3.60
CA VAL A 163 5.05 -6.49 -4.29
C VAL A 163 4.81 -6.91 -5.72
N ARG A 164 3.57 -6.76 -6.20
CA ARG A 164 3.20 -6.97 -7.60
C ARG A 164 2.88 -5.65 -8.27
N LEU A 165 3.31 -5.49 -9.51
CA LEU A 165 2.90 -4.37 -10.35
C LEU A 165 1.50 -4.61 -10.90
N PRO A 166 0.68 -3.55 -11.06
CA PRO A 166 0.99 -2.15 -10.81
C PRO A 166 0.97 -1.77 -9.31
N ALA A 167 2.02 -1.11 -8.81
CA ALA A 167 2.14 -0.72 -7.39
C ALA A 167 2.35 0.79 -7.21
N CYS A 168 2.00 1.35 -6.05
CA CYS A 168 2.33 2.74 -5.73
C CYS A 168 3.79 2.88 -5.26
N ALA A 169 4.34 4.11 -5.31
CA ALA A 169 5.68 4.45 -4.85
C ALA A 169 5.99 3.91 -3.43
N ARG A 170 5.00 3.95 -2.52
CA ARG A 170 5.20 3.48 -1.15
C ARG A 170 5.32 1.96 -1.03
N CYS A 171 4.65 1.21 -1.91
CA CYS A 171 4.80 -0.25 -1.96
C CYS A 171 6.15 -0.64 -2.55
N ILE A 172 6.54 0.01 -3.65
CA ILE A 172 7.78 -0.26 -4.38
C ILE A 172 8.99 -0.17 -3.44
N ILE A 173 9.11 0.91 -2.66
CA ILE A 173 10.25 1.10 -1.73
C ILE A 173 10.26 0.13 -0.54
N LEU A 174 9.21 -0.66 -0.36
CA LEU A 174 9.11 -1.68 0.69
C LEU A 174 9.25 -3.09 0.13
N SER A 175 9.43 -3.26 -1.19
CA SER A 175 9.69 -4.57 -1.82
C SER A 175 11.00 -5.16 -1.30
N GLY A 176 11.00 -6.47 -1.07
CA GLY A 176 12.18 -7.21 -0.62
C GLY A 176 12.57 -6.95 0.84
N ARG A 177 11.90 -6.02 1.53
CA ARG A 177 12.21 -5.72 2.94
C ARG A 177 11.69 -6.83 3.85
N GLN A 178 12.59 -7.34 4.69
CA GLN A 178 12.31 -8.33 5.72
C GLN A 178 11.85 -7.67 7.01
N TYR A 179 10.86 -8.29 7.66
CA TYR A 179 10.24 -7.85 8.90
C TYR A 179 10.07 -9.04 9.82
N SER A 180 10.15 -8.85 11.15
CA SER A 180 9.76 -9.91 12.10
C SER A 180 8.32 -10.36 11.85
N TYR A 181 8.02 -11.64 12.08
CA TYR A 181 6.67 -12.20 11.93
C TYR A 181 5.62 -11.43 12.76
N SER A 182 6.04 -10.86 13.90
CA SER A 182 5.19 -10.06 14.79
C SER A 182 4.96 -8.62 14.30
N THR A 183 5.64 -8.18 13.24
CA THR A 183 5.45 -6.85 12.68
C THR A 183 4.19 -6.82 11.81
N GLY A 184 3.17 -6.06 12.24
CA GLY A 184 1.94 -5.92 11.45
C GLY A 184 2.16 -5.41 10.02
N PHE A 185 1.36 -5.93 9.08
CA PHE A 185 1.49 -5.59 7.66
C PHE A 185 0.79 -4.27 7.32
N LYS A 186 1.55 -3.16 7.31
CA LYS A 186 1.01 -1.84 6.96
C LYS A 186 0.68 -1.73 5.48
N ARG A 187 -0.60 -1.61 5.14
CA ARG A 187 -1.11 -1.50 3.76
C ARG A 187 -1.97 -0.25 3.57
N HIS A 188 -2.34 0.03 2.32
CA HIS A 188 -3.47 0.91 1.95
C HIS A 188 -4.49 0.11 1.10
N PRO A 189 -5.70 0.64 0.84
CA PRO A 189 -6.65 0.00 -0.08
C PRO A 189 -6.04 -0.18 -1.47
N ARG A 190 -6.37 -1.29 -2.17
CA ARG A 190 -5.80 -1.65 -3.49
C ARG A 190 -4.27 -1.85 -3.51
N CYS A 191 -3.66 -2.29 -2.41
CA CYS A 191 -2.25 -2.74 -2.39
C CYS A 191 -2.16 -4.16 -2.92
N ASP A 192 -1.39 -4.39 -3.98
CA ASP A 192 -1.08 -5.71 -4.52
C ASP A 192 0.14 -6.35 -3.85
N CYS A 193 0.13 -6.28 -2.52
CA CYS A 193 1.28 -6.58 -1.67
C CYS A 193 0.95 -7.76 -0.77
N GLY A 194 1.87 -8.71 -0.68
CA GLY A 194 1.77 -9.91 0.15
C GLY A 194 2.96 -10.10 1.08
N MET A 195 2.96 -11.22 1.77
CA MET A 195 4.03 -11.67 2.65
C MET A 195 4.60 -12.97 2.10
N GLN A 196 5.92 -13.07 2.04
CA GLN A 196 6.63 -14.32 1.88
C GLN A 196 7.17 -14.73 3.26
N PRO A 197 6.64 -15.78 3.89
CA PRO A 197 7.15 -16.30 5.17
C PRO A 197 8.61 -16.74 5.04
N MET A 198 9.41 -16.44 6.08
CA MET A 198 10.86 -16.63 6.07
C MET A 198 11.39 -17.17 7.41
N THR A 199 12.47 -17.93 7.33
CA THR A 199 13.37 -18.27 8.45
C THR A 199 14.24 -17.06 8.82
N ASP A 200 15.36 -17.30 9.49
CA ASP A 200 16.47 -16.38 9.70
C ASP A 200 17.38 -16.20 8.47
N GLU A 201 17.10 -16.93 7.39
CA GLU A 201 17.82 -16.76 6.14
C GLU A 201 17.65 -15.37 5.54
N GLU A 202 18.72 -14.92 4.88
CA GLU A 202 18.71 -13.68 4.12
C GLU A 202 17.86 -13.84 2.86
N TRP A 203 16.94 -12.89 2.66
CA TRP A 203 16.16 -12.84 1.44
C TRP A 203 17.00 -12.46 0.22
N ARG A 204 17.16 -13.40 -0.71
CA ARG A 204 17.93 -13.20 -1.97
C ARG A 204 17.11 -13.35 -3.25
N ALA A 205 15.79 -13.56 -3.14
CA ALA A 205 14.91 -13.78 -4.28
C ALA A 205 14.10 -12.52 -4.64
N GLY A 206 13.51 -12.46 -5.84
CA GLY A 206 12.59 -11.39 -6.22
C GLY A 206 13.24 -10.02 -6.48
N ASP A 207 12.39 -9.04 -6.78
CA ASP A 207 12.82 -7.74 -7.29
C ASP A 207 13.09 -6.73 -6.17
N SER A 208 14.24 -6.05 -6.24
CA SER A 208 14.52 -4.85 -5.45
C SER A 208 13.54 -3.71 -5.83
N PRO A 209 13.42 -2.66 -4.99
CA PRO A 209 12.67 -1.45 -5.37
C PRO A 209 13.09 -0.88 -6.73
N GLU A 210 14.39 -0.88 -7.02
CA GLU A 210 14.97 -0.40 -8.28
C GLU A 210 14.64 -1.33 -9.46
N ASP A 211 14.67 -2.65 -9.26
CA ASP A 211 14.23 -3.63 -10.27
C ASP A 211 12.76 -3.42 -10.63
N LEU A 212 11.89 -3.31 -9.62
CA LEU A 212 10.46 -3.07 -9.84
C LEU A 212 10.22 -1.76 -10.59
N PHE A 213 10.92 -0.70 -10.22
CA PHE A 213 10.79 0.58 -10.90
C PHE A 213 11.22 0.50 -12.36
N ARG A 214 12.33 -0.19 -12.66
CA ARG A 214 12.82 -0.41 -14.04
C ARG A 214 11.85 -1.22 -14.91
N LYS A 215 11.05 -2.11 -14.33
CA LYS A 215 10.04 -2.90 -15.07
C LYS A 215 8.79 -2.11 -15.48
N MET A 216 8.58 -0.92 -14.90
CA MET A 216 7.42 -0.08 -15.22
C MET A 216 7.58 0.64 -16.55
N SER A 217 6.47 0.88 -17.25
CA SER A 217 6.48 1.75 -18.43
C SER A 217 6.88 3.19 -18.05
N PRO A 218 7.41 4.01 -18.97
CA PRO A 218 7.71 5.42 -18.70
C PRO A 218 6.50 6.20 -18.17
N GLU A 219 5.29 5.91 -18.66
CA GLU A 219 4.03 6.50 -18.20
C GLU A 219 3.73 6.10 -16.76
N GLU A 220 3.93 4.83 -16.41
CA GLU A 220 3.75 4.34 -15.05
C GLU A 220 4.76 4.98 -14.09
N GLN A 221 6.04 5.04 -14.46
CA GLN A 221 7.09 5.70 -13.69
C GLN A 221 6.72 7.17 -13.40
N ARG A 222 6.31 7.91 -14.44
CA ARG A 222 5.82 9.30 -14.31
C ARG A 222 4.57 9.39 -13.45
N LYS A 223 3.64 8.45 -13.56
CA LYS A 223 2.45 8.39 -12.70
C LYS A 223 2.80 8.15 -11.22
N ARG A 224 3.89 7.42 -10.93
CA ARG A 224 4.29 7.11 -9.54
C ARG A 224 5.11 8.21 -8.88
N LEU A 225 6.06 8.81 -9.60
CA LEU A 225 7.01 9.77 -9.02
C LEU A 225 6.79 11.22 -9.47
N GLY A 226 6.00 11.43 -10.53
CA GLY A 226 5.92 12.70 -11.24
C GLY A 226 7.14 12.93 -12.15
N PRO A 227 7.08 13.89 -13.08
CA PRO A 227 8.15 14.15 -14.04
C PRO A 227 9.46 14.55 -13.36
N ALA A 228 9.42 15.38 -12.33
CA ALA A 228 10.60 15.77 -11.57
C ALA A 228 11.21 14.58 -10.79
N GLY A 229 10.39 13.67 -10.27
CA GLY A 229 10.89 12.49 -9.59
C GLY A 229 11.66 11.57 -10.54
N VAL A 230 11.11 11.32 -11.73
CA VAL A 230 11.78 10.53 -12.78
C VAL A 230 13.07 11.22 -13.24
N LYS A 231 13.03 12.53 -13.53
CA LYS A 231 14.22 13.30 -13.92
C LYS A 231 15.32 13.28 -12.86
N ALA A 232 14.96 13.26 -11.58
CA ALA A 232 15.94 13.12 -10.50
C ALA A 232 16.61 11.74 -10.49
N LEU A 233 15.84 10.67 -10.72
CA LEU A 233 16.41 9.32 -10.83
C LEU A 233 17.34 9.17 -12.03
N GLU A 234 16.96 9.71 -13.18
CA GLU A 234 17.82 9.75 -14.39
C GLU A 234 19.13 10.50 -14.13
N ALA A 235 19.11 11.49 -13.22
CA ALA A 235 20.29 12.22 -12.76
C ALA A 235 21.09 11.51 -11.64
N GLY A 236 20.71 10.28 -11.26
CA GLY A 236 21.41 9.46 -10.27
C GLY A 236 20.90 9.60 -8.84
N ALA A 237 19.71 10.15 -8.62
CA ALA A 237 19.13 10.22 -7.29
C ALA A 237 18.75 8.83 -6.75
N ASP A 238 18.86 8.65 -5.44
CA ASP A 238 18.40 7.48 -4.70
C ASP A 238 16.86 7.42 -4.67
N LEU A 239 16.31 6.26 -5.06
CA LEU A 239 14.87 6.02 -5.12
C LEU A 239 14.21 6.20 -3.74
N GLY A 240 14.88 5.78 -2.69
CA GLY A 240 14.44 5.97 -1.31
C GLY A 240 14.32 7.44 -0.92
N GLN A 241 15.29 8.28 -1.29
CA GLN A 241 15.27 9.72 -1.00
C GLN A 241 14.15 10.43 -1.74
N VAL A 242 13.95 10.11 -3.02
CA VAL A 242 12.88 10.72 -3.83
C VAL A 242 11.49 10.34 -3.29
N ILE A 243 11.27 9.06 -2.96
CA ILE A 243 9.97 8.58 -2.49
C ILE A 243 9.68 9.05 -1.07
N ASN A 244 10.63 8.90 -0.14
CA ASN A 244 10.38 9.25 1.26
C ASN A 244 10.21 10.75 1.46
N ALA A 245 10.85 11.60 0.64
CA ALA A 245 10.70 13.05 0.67
C ALA A 245 9.25 13.52 0.59
N ARG A 246 8.36 12.75 -0.06
CA ARG A 246 6.94 13.09 -0.20
C ARG A 246 6.16 13.13 1.13
N ARG A 247 6.59 12.39 2.16
CA ARG A 247 5.83 12.28 3.44
C ARG A 247 5.79 13.59 4.24
N GLY A 248 6.85 14.38 4.17
CA GLY A 248 6.96 15.68 4.86
C GLY A 248 6.89 16.86 3.91
N MET A 249 6.34 16.66 2.70
CA MET A 249 6.30 17.70 1.68
C MET A 249 5.32 18.80 2.09
N ALA A 250 5.76 20.05 1.95
CA ALA A 250 4.97 21.24 2.17
C ALA A 250 5.30 22.31 1.13
N THR A 251 4.41 23.29 0.98
CA THR A 251 4.68 24.49 0.19
C THR A 251 5.12 25.60 1.14
N ALA A 252 6.35 26.08 0.97
CA ALA A 252 6.87 27.25 1.69
C ALA A 252 6.69 28.50 0.84
N ALA A 253 6.18 29.58 1.45
CA ALA A 253 6.18 30.90 0.85
C ALA A 253 7.59 31.49 0.96
N THR A 254 8.15 31.91 -0.17
CA THR A 254 9.47 32.55 -0.21
C THR A 254 9.37 33.85 -1.01
N GLY A 255 10.34 34.75 -0.87
CA GLY A 255 10.44 35.96 -1.69
C GLY A 255 10.56 35.69 -3.21
N ARG A 256 10.80 34.43 -3.61
CA ARG A 256 10.84 33.97 -5.01
C ARG A 256 9.59 33.17 -5.42
N GLY A 257 8.51 33.28 -4.64
CA GLY A 257 7.24 32.56 -4.83
C GLY A 257 7.13 31.24 -4.06
N PRO A 258 6.05 30.47 -4.27
CA PRO A 258 5.84 29.21 -3.57
C PRO A 258 6.87 28.14 -4.00
N MET A 259 7.50 27.52 -3.02
CA MET A 259 8.48 26.44 -3.20
C MET A 259 8.02 25.16 -2.52
N LYS A 260 8.16 24.02 -3.20
CA LYS A 260 7.96 22.71 -2.58
C LYS A 260 9.21 22.32 -1.80
N VAL A 261 9.04 22.07 -0.51
CA VAL A 261 10.09 21.68 0.43
C VAL A 261 9.66 20.42 1.18
N THR A 262 10.59 19.76 1.87
CA THR A 262 10.26 18.62 2.73
C THR A 262 10.99 18.66 4.06
N THR A 263 10.35 18.16 5.11
CA THR A 263 10.99 17.93 6.41
C THR A 263 11.57 16.51 6.55
N GLU A 264 11.50 15.69 5.52
CA GLU A 264 12.01 14.32 5.55
C GLU A 264 13.53 14.31 5.38
N GLY A 265 14.21 13.52 6.22
CA GLY A 265 15.68 13.44 6.22
C GLY A 265 16.39 14.69 6.77
N THR A 266 15.66 15.63 7.37
CA THR A 266 16.22 16.91 7.87
C THR A 266 16.54 16.92 9.37
N THR A 267 16.49 15.77 10.05
CA THR A 267 16.96 15.64 11.45
C THR A 267 18.47 15.42 11.52
N LYS A 268 19.11 15.58 12.69
CA LYS A 268 20.57 15.40 12.88
C LYS A 268 21.16 14.11 12.29
N ARG A 269 20.39 13.02 12.31
CA ARG A 269 20.82 11.71 11.78
C ARG A 269 20.43 11.48 10.32
N GLY A 270 19.68 12.39 9.71
CA GLY A 270 19.18 12.28 8.35
C GLY A 270 20.25 12.55 7.29
N ILE A 271 20.21 11.80 6.19
CA ILE A 271 21.18 11.90 5.09
C ILE A 271 21.16 13.30 4.48
N ALA A 272 19.97 13.87 4.25
CA ALA A 272 19.86 15.19 3.66
C ALA A 272 20.36 16.30 4.58
N ALA A 273 20.13 16.21 5.90
CA ALA A 273 20.70 17.17 6.85
C ALA A 273 22.23 17.16 6.80
N LYS A 274 22.86 15.98 6.73
CA LYS A 274 24.31 15.84 6.57
C LYS A 274 24.79 16.46 5.25
N ALA A 275 24.11 16.19 4.14
CA ALA A 275 24.46 16.74 2.83
C ALA A 275 24.33 18.27 2.77
N MET A 276 23.35 18.86 3.46
CA MET A 276 23.14 20.31 3.49
C MET A 276 24.15 21.06 4.37
N GLY A 277 24.85 20.39 5.28
CA GLY A 277 25.85 21.01 6.16
C GLY A 277 25.28 22.15 7.04
N THR A 278 24.04 22.01 7.50
CA THR A 278 23.27 23.09 8.13
C THR A 278 23.21 22.95 9.65
N GLU A 279 22.97 24.07 10.32
CA GLU A 279 22.65 24.11 11.75
C GLU A 279 21.27 23.52 12.05
N PHE A 280 21.02 23.23 13.33
CA PHE A 280 19.80 22.60 13.81
C PHE A 280 19.09 23.48 14.81
N GLU A 281 17.77 23.58 14.68
CA GLU A 281 16.92 24.34 15.61
C GLU A 281 15.84 23.44 16.21
N LYS A 282 15.52 23.70 17.48
CA LYS A 282 14.42 23.04 18.19
C LYS A 282 13.11 23.77 17.92
N VAL A 283 12.29 23.22 17.04
CA VAL A 283 10.95 23.76 16.76
C VAL A 283 10.01 23.46 17.94
N PRO A 284 9.32 24.48 18.52
CA PRO A 284 8.35 24.27 19.59
C PRO A 284 7.30 23.21 19.24
N GLY A 285 7.02 22.31 20.18
CA GLY A 285 6.05 21.21 20.00
C GLY A 285 6.55 20.06 19.11
N LYS A 286 7.80 20.07 18.64
CA LYS A 286 8.39 18.93 17.90
C LYS A 286 9.41 18.20 18.77
N ARG A 287 9.38 16.86 18.68
CA ARG A 287 10.26 15.97 19.47
C ARG A 287 11.74 16.09 19.12
N TYR A 288 12.05 16.41 17.87
CA TYR A 288 13.42 16.39 17.34
C TYR A 288 13.79 17.75 16.74
N GLU A 289 15.05 18.14 16.95
CA GLU A 289 15.69 19.24 16.24
C GLU A 289 15.79 18.96 14.74
N ARG A 290 15.71 20.02 13.94
CA ARG A 290 15.67 19.96 12.48
C ARG A 290 16.60 20.99 11.87
N ALA A 291 17.06 20.70 10.66
CA ALA A 291 17.81 21.63 9.83
C ALA A 291 17.11 22.99 9.74
N THR A 292 17.87 24.07 9.94
CA THR A 292 17.41 25.45 9.68
C THR A 292 17.21 25.70 8.18
N THR A 293 18.03 25.06 7.34
CA THR A 293 17.87 25.10 5.88
C THR A 293 16.75 24.17 5.42
N ALA A 294 15.80 24.71 4.65
CA ALA A 294 14.74 23.91 4.04
C ALA A 294 15.30 22.98 2.95
N ARG A 295 14.96 21.68 3.02
CA ARG A 295 15.28 20.71 1.96
C ARG A 295 14.33 20.91 0.79
N LEU A 296 14.83 21.34 -0.36
CA LEU A 296 14.03 21.59 -1.56
C LEU A 296 13.61 20.27 -2.21
N MET A 297 12.36 20.18 -2.69
CA MET A 297 11.91 19.04 -3.50
C MET A 297 12.51 19.08 -4.91
N PRO A 298 12.62 17.93 -5.63
CA PRO A 298 13.11 17.90 -7.00
C PRO A 298 12.40 18.88 -7.94
N GLU A 299 11.07 19.06 -7.80
CA GLU A 299 10.32 20.07 -8.57
C GLU A 299 10.87 21.49 -8.39
N THR A 300 11.20 21.87 -7.16
CA THR A 300 11.77 23.19 -6.85
C THR A 300 13.22 23.27 -7.33
N ILE A 301 14.00 22.20 -7.16
CA ILE A 301 15.39 22.15 -7.64
C ILE A 301 15.43 22.38 -9.15
N PHE A 302 14.63 21.64 -9.93
CA PHE A 302 14.61 21.80 -11.38
C PHE A 302 14.06 23.15 -11.82
N LYS A 303 13.07 23.70 -11.10
CA LYS A 303 12.57 25.06 -11.36
C LYS A 303 13.65 26.12 -11.16
N LEU A 304 14.46 25.99 -10.10
CA LEU A 304 15.50 26.98 -9.78
C LEU A 304 16.77 26.82 -10.62
N ALA A 305 17.16 25.59 -10.95
CA ALA A 305 18.33 25.33 -11.75
C ALA A 305 18.11 25.57 -13.27
N GLY A 306 16.86 25.64 -13.72
CA GLY A 306 16.53 25.76 -15.13
C GLY A 306 17.08 24.55 -15.91
N ASP A 307 17.62 24.78 -17.10
CA ASP A 307 18.17 23.72 -17.97
C ASP A 307 19.65 23.40 -17.72
N ASN A 308 20.30 24.07 -16.76
CA ASN A 308 21.70 23.79 -16.43
C ASN A 308 21.85 22.45 -15.69
N ARG A 309 22.26 21.40 -16.40
CA ARG A 309 22.43 20.04 -15.87
C ARG A 309 23.40 19.96 -14.70
N GLU A 310 24.53 20.66 -14.76
CA GLU A 310 25.52 20.65 -13.67
C GLU A 310 24.94 21.26 -12.40
N HIS A 311 24.21 22.38 -12.54
CA HIS A 311 23.54 23.02 -11.43
C HIS A 311 22.42 22.13 -10.85
N GLN A 312 21.64 21.46 -11.69
CA GLN A 312 20.63 20.49 -11.24
C GLN A 312 21.26 19.37 -10.40
N ILE A 313 22.35 18.75 -10.88
CA ILE A 313 23.06 17.68 -10.16
C ILE A 313 23.66 18.20 -8.86
N ALA A 314 24.29 19.38 -8.88
CA ALA A 314 24.85 20.01 -7.69
C ALA A 314 23.78 20.27 -6.63
N MET A 315 22.60 20.75 -7.02
CA MET A 315 21.47 20.94 -6.11
C MET A 315 20.93 19.60 -5.58
N LEU A 316 20.78 18.56 -6.42
CA LEU A 316 20.34 17.24 -5.97
C LEU A 316 21.30 16.62 -4.95
N LYS A 317 22.63 16.79 -5.13
CA LYS A 317 23.65 16.40 -4.15
C LYS A 317 23.53 17.22 -2.86
N ARG A 318 23.46 18.56 -2.98
CA ARG A 318 23.33 19.48 -1.83
C ARG A 318 22.13 19.15 -0.93
N TYR A 319 21.01 18.76 -1.54
CA TYR A 319 19.78 18.40 -0.81
C TYR A 319 19.65 16.89 -0.51
N GLY A 320 20.73 16.12 -0.69
CA GLY A 320 20.82 14.71 -0.33
C GLY A 320 19.84 13.81 -1.06
N TYR A 321 19.59 14.07 -2.35
CA TYR A 321 18.87 13.15 -3.23
C TYR A 321 19.82 12.19 -3.93
N ILE A 322 21.03 12.65 -4.26
CA ILE A 322 22.14 11.81 -4.72
C ILE A 322 23.02 11.59 -3.50
N VAL A 323 23.25 10.32 -3.13
CA VAL A 323 23.89 9.90 -1.86
C VAL A 323 25.06 8.97 -2.11
#